data_AF-A0A833IRX0-F1
#
_entry.id   AF-A0A833IRX0-F1
#
_cell.length_a   1.000
_cell.length_b   1.000
_cell.length_c   1.000
_cell.angle_alpha   90.00
_cell.angle_beta   90.00
_cell.angle_gamma   90.00
#
_symmetry.space_group_name_H-M   'P 1'
#
loop_
_entity.id
_entity.type
_entity.pdbx_description
1 polymer ?
#
loop_
_entity_poly.entity_id
_entity_poly.type
_entity_poly.pdbx_seq_one_letter_code
_entity_poly.pdbx_strand_id
1 'polypeptide(L)'
;MPLQMAVAFMLIVNYEGLTMKELCERLGISQSSTSRNVAALSKYHRLNRPGLDLVRATEDPMERRRKLVHLTSKGRRVAESLKALLEA
;
A
#
# COMPACT_ATOMS: atom_id res chain seq x y z
N MET A 1 10.22 10.89 2.93
CA MET A 1 8.91 10.19 2.87
C MET A 1 8.49 9.76 1.46
N PRO A 2 8.68 10.55 0.37
CA PRO A 2 8.20 10.14 -0.96
C PRO A 2 8.75 8.80 -1.46
N LEU A 3 10.07 8.56 -1.29
CA LEU A 3 10.70 7.31 -1.73
C LEU A 3 10.20 6.08 -0.94
N GLN A 4 10.06 6.18 0.38
CA GLN A 4 9.53 5.08 1.21
C GLN A 4 8.10 4.70 0.81
N MET A 5 7.29 5.69 0.45
CA MET A 5 5.94 5.46 -0.06
C MET A 5 5.95 4.77 -1.42
N ALA A 6 6.84 5.18 -2.33
CA ALA A 6 7.01 4.53 -3.63
C ALA A 6 7.45 3.06 -3.47
N VAL A 7 8.43 2.78 -2.60
CA VAL A 7 8.87 1.41 -2.30
C VAL A 7 7.74 0.58 -1.69
N ALA A 8 6.97 1.15 -0.74
CA ALA A 8 5.80 0.48 -0.18
C ALA A 8 4.75 0.14 -1.25
N PHE A 9 4.50 1.06 -2.18
CA PHE A 9 3.59 0.81 -3.30
C PHE A 9 4.09 -0.30 -4.22
N MET A 10 5.35 -0.26 -4.63
CA MET A 10 5.95 -1.30 -5.50
C MET A 10 5.93 -2.69 -4.83
N LEU A 11 6.14 -2.74 -3.51
CA LEU A 11 6.03 -4.00 -2.76
C LEU A 11 4.60 -4.55 -2.80
N ILE A 12 3.57 -3.70 -2.63
CA ILE A 12 2.16 -4.09 -2.70
C ILE A 12 1.79 -4.53 -4.13
N VAL A 13 2.35 -3.88 -5.15
CA VAL A 13 2.16 -4.28 -6.56
C VAL A 13 2.67 -5.70 -6.82
N ASN A 14 3.78 -6.08 -6.21
CA ASN A 14 4.38 -7.41 -6.37
C ASN A 14 3.71 -8.48 -5.49
N TYR A 15 3.15 -8.08 -4.35
CA TYR A 15 2.57 -8.99 -3.35
C TYR A 15 1.26 -8.40 -2.81
N GLU A 16 0.15 -8.71 -3.48
CA GLU A 16 -1.17 -8.30 -3.00
C GLU A 16 -1.64 -9.14 -1.82
N GLY A 17 -2.41 -8.52 -0.92
CA GLY A 17 -2.98 -9.20 0.23
C GLY A 17 -2.02 -9.35 1.42
N LEU A 18 -0.90 -8.63 1.41
CA LEU A 18 -0.03 -8.59 2.58
C LEU A 18 -0.73 -7.91 3.76
N THR A 19 -0.48 -8.44 4.96
CA THR A 19 -0.83 -7.79 6.21
C THR A 19 0.06 -6.57 6.45
N MET A 20 -0.40 -5.64 7.29
CA MET A 20 0.43 -4.52 7.75
C MET A 20 1.73 -4.97 8.44
N LYS A 21 1.71 -6.14 9.09
CA LYS A 21 2.88 -6.72 9.76
C LYS A 21 3.90 -7.21 8.73
N GLU A 22 3.47 -7.98 7.73
CA GLU A 22 4.36 -8.46 6.67
C GLU A 22 4.93 -7.30 5.84
N LEU A 23 4.12 -6.26 5.57
CA LEU A 23 4.61 -5.03 4.94
C LEU A 23 5.70 -4.36 5.77
N CYS A 24 5.51 -4.28 7.09
CA CYS A 24 6.49 -3.73 8.02
C CYS A 24 7.81 -4.50 7.97
N GLU A 25 7.75 -5.83 8.04
CA GLU A 25 8.90 -6.73 8.01
C GLU A 25 9.66 -6.63 6.69
N ARG A 26 8.94 -6.66 5.55
CA ARG A 26 9.54 -6.59 4.21
C ARG A 26 10.14 -5.23 3.88
N LEU A 27 9.56 -4.14 4.40
CA LEU A 27 10.08 -2.78 4.19
C LEU A 27 11.23 -2.43 5.15
N GLY A 28 11.41 -3.17 6.24
CA GLY A 28 12.42 -2.86 7.25
C GLY A 28 12.18 -1.53 7.97
N ILE A 29 10.91 -1.08 8.07
CA ILE A 29 10.53 0.17 8.73
C ILE A 29 9.57 -0.09 9.88
N SER A 30 9.37 0.90 10.75
CA SER A 30 8.42 0.77 11.87
C SER A 30 6.97 0.63 11.40
N GLN A 31 6.15 -0.06 12.20
CA GLN A 31 4.71 -0.23 11.93
C GLN A 31 3.97 1.12 11.79
N SER A 32 4.39 2.13 12.56
CA SER A 32 3.88 3.49 12.45
C SER A 32 4.25 4.18 11.13
N SER A 33 5.43 3.88 10.57
CA SER A 33 5.84 4.37 9.25
C SER A 33 5.11 3.66 8.12
N THR A 34 4.98 2.33 8.22
CA THR A 34 4.16 1.53 7.29
C THR A 34 2.72 2.03 7.26
N SER A 35 2.12 2.24 8.43
CA SER A 35 0.75 2.77 8.56
C SER A 35 0.59 4.13 7.89
N ARG A 36 1.54 5.05 8.09
CA ARG A 36 1.52 6.37 7.42
C ARG A 36 1.63 6.25 5.89
N ASN A 37 2.50 5.38 5.38
CA ASN A 37 2.66 5.17 3.94
C ASN A 37 1.40 4.55 3.33
N VAL A 38 0.84 3.50 3.93
CA VAL A 38 -0.41 2.88 3.47
C VAL A 38 -1.58 3.87 3.53
N ALA A 39 -1.66 4.69 4.57
CA ALA A 39 -2.70 5.72 4.69
C ALA A 39 -2.57 6.81 3.61
N ALA A 40 -1.35 7.23 3.26
CA ALA A 40 -1.12 8.19 2.17
C ALA A 40 -1.49 7.61 0.80
N LEU A 41 -1.22 6.32 0.59
CA LEU A 41 -1.59 5.58 -0.63
C LEU A 41 -3.08 5.23 -0.70
N SER A 42 -3.79 5.24 0.44
CA SER A 42 -5.22 4.90 0.51
C SER A 42 -6.12 6.05 0.04
N LYS A 43 -7.42 5.80 -0.11
CA LYS A 43 -8.40 6.84 -0.48
C LYS A 43 -8.47 7.98 0.52
N TYR A 44 -8.38 7.67 1.81
CA TYR A 44 -8.38 8.63 2.90
C TYR A 44 -7.17 8.38 3.80
N HIS A 45 -6.46 9.44 4.16
CA HIS A 45 -5.38 9.35 5.14
C HIS A 45 -5.95 9.47 6.59
N ARG A 46 -5.10 9.30 7.61
CA ARG A 46 -5.48 9.38 9.05
C ARG A 46 -6.28 10.63 9.47
N LEU A 47 -6.02 11.81 8.89
CA LEU A 47 -6.73 13.06 9.24
C LEU A 47 -7.92 13.36 8.30
N ASN A 48 -8.50 12.33 7.68
CA ASN A 48 -9.66 12.41 6.78
C ASN A 48 -9.51 13.31 5.52
N ARG A 49 -8.27 13.61 5.10
CA ARG A 49 -7.97 14.24 3.81
C ARG A 49 -7.85 13.17 2.71
N PRO A 50 -8.09 13.56 1.45
CA PRO A 50 -7.90 12.68 0.30
C PRO A 50 -6.45 12.17 0.24
N GLY A 51 -6.28 10.86 0.13
CA GLY A 51 -5.01 10.24 -0.24
C GLY A 51 -4.97 9.93 -1.74
N LEU A 52 -4.01 9.10 -2.15
CA LEU A 52 -3.79 8.82 -3.57
C LEU A 52 -4.77 7.81 -4.17
N ASP A 53 -5.54 7.10 -3.33
CA ASP A 53 -6.50 6.07 -3.76
C ASP A 53 -5.88 4.97 -4.64
N LEU A 54 -4.63 4.59 -4.34
CA LEU A 54 -3.90 3.53 -5.04
C LEU A 54 -4.04 2.17 -4.35
N VAL A 55 -4.21 2.17 -3.03
CA VAL A 55 -4.35 0.94 -2.24
C VAL A 55 -5.59 1.00 -1.35
N ARG A 56 -6.07 -0.16 -0.92
CA ARG A 56 -7.13 -0.31 0.09
C ARG A 56 -6.67 -1.28 1.16
N ALA A 57 -6.94 -0.96 2.41
CA ALA A 57 -6.70 -1.84 3.55
C ALA A 57 -8.05 -2.33 4.09
N THR A 58 -8.31 -3.64 3.98
CA THR A 58 -9.56 -4.28 4.42
C THR A 58 -9.32 -5.21 5.59
N GLU A 59 -10.32 -5.44 6.44
CA GLU A 59 -10.24 -6.47 7.49
C GLU A 59 -10.02 -7.84 6.87
N ASP A 60 -9.19 -8.66 7.49
CA ASP A 60 -9.03 -10.07 7.09
C ASP A 60 -10.27 -10.88 7.52
N PRO A 61 -10.92 -11.63 6.60
CA PRO A 61 -12.06 -12.48 6.94
C PRO A 61 -11.76 -13.55 7.99
N MET A 62 -10.54 -14.09 8.02
CA MET A 62 -10.11 -15.14 8.95
C MET A 62 -9.69 -14.55 10.31
N GLU A 63 -9.16 -13.33 10.32
CA GLU A 63 -8.67 -12.67 11.52
C GLU A 63 -8.92 -11.16 11.48
N ARG A 64 -10.11 -10.72 11.86
CA ARG A 64 -10.55 -9.32 11.69
C ARG A 64 -9.66 -8.25 12.38
N ARG A 65 -8.79 -8.66 13.31
CA ARG A 65 -7.84 -7.78 13.99
C ARG A 65 -6.71 -7.29 13.08
N ARG A 66 -6.42 -7.98 11.98
CA ARG A 66 -5.41 -7.57 11.00
C ARG A 66 -6.06 -7.01 9.74
N LYS A 67 -5.30 -6.18 9.02
CA LYS A 67 -5.71 -5.59 7.75
C LYS A 67 -4.85 -6.14 6.62
N LEU A 68 -5.50 -6.53 5.53
CA LEU A 68 -4.88 -6.93 4.27
C LEU A 68 -4.86 -5.75 3.32
N VAL A 69 -3.75 -5.53 2.64
CA VAL A 69 -3.56 -4.41 1.72
C VAL A 69 -3.58 -4.89 0.28
N HIS A 70 -4.46 -4.27 -0.51
CA HIS A 70 -4.68 -4.61 -1.92
C HIS A 70 -4.65 -3.37 -2.80
N LEU A 71 -4.43 -3.55 -4.10
CA LEU A 71 -4.56 -2.45 -5.06
C LEU A 71 -6.03 -2.07 -5.27
N THR A 72 -6.29 -0.77 -5.45
CA THR A 72 -7.54 -0.31 -6.04
C THR A 72 -7.49 -0.44 -7.57
N SER A 73 -8.61 -0.23 -8.25
CA SER A 73 -8.62 -0.16 -9.73
C SER A 73 -7.72 0.97 -10.26
N LYS A 74 -7.63 2.10 -9.53
CA LYS A 74 -6.70 3.19 -9.86
C LYS A 74 -5.24 2.76 -9.62
N GLY A 75 -4.97 2.07 -8.52
CA GLY A 75 -3.65 1.52 -8.22
C GLY A 75 -3.15 0.55 -9.28
N ARG A 76 -4.00 -0.35 -9.77
CA ARG A 76 -3.64 -1.28 -10.86
C ARG A 76 -3.21 -0.55 -12.13
N ARG A 77 -3.98 0.46 -12.57
CA ARG A 77 -3.61 1.26 -13.74
C ARG A 77 -2.26 1.96 -13.58
N VAL A 78 -1.99 2.53 -12.40
CA VAL A 78 -0.70 3.16 -12.11
C VAL A 78 0.43 2.12 -12.13
N ALA A 79 0.21 0.94 -11.56
CA ALA A 79 1.18 -0.15 -11.58
C ALA A 79 1.51 -0.62 -13.01
N GLU A 80 0.50 -0.71 -13.88
CA GLU A 80 0.67 -1.04 -15.30
C GLU A 80 1.50 0.02 -16.03
N SER A 81 1.18 1.31 -15.83
CA SER A 81 1.97 2.41 -16.38
C SER A 81 3.43 2.40 -15.91
N LEU A 82 3.67 2.11 -14.62
CA LEU A 82 5.04 2.00 -14.09
C LEU A 82 5.80 0.82 -14.66
N LYS A 83 5.15 -0.34 -14.85
CA LYS A 83 5.77 -1.51 -15.50
C LYS A 83 6.19 -1.19 -16.92
N ALA A 84 5.29 -0.59 -17.70
CA ALA A 84 5.58 -0.18 -19.08
C ALA A 84 6.77 0.80 -19.17
N LEU A 85 6.95 1.68 -18.18
CA LEU A 85 8.09 2.61 -18.13
C LEU A 85 9.41 1.97 -17.70
N LEU A 86 9.38 0.86 -16.96
CA LEU A 86 10.59 0.14 -16.51
C LEU A 86 11.09 -0.89 -17.52
N GLU A 87 10.20 -1.34 -18.41
CA GLU A 87 10.50 -2.28 -19.50
C GLU A 87 10.92 -1.58 -20.80
N ALA A 88 10.83 -0.24 -20.84
CA ALA A 88 11.26 0.62 -21.95
C ALA A 88 12.72 1.07 -21.80
#